data_AF-A0A529HXR2-F1
#
_entry.id   AF-A0A529HXR2-F1
#
_cell.length_a   1.000
_cell.length_b   1.000
_cell.length_c   1.000
_cell.angle_alpha   90.00
_cell.angle_beta   90.00
_cell.angle_gamma   90.00
#
_symmetry.space_group_name_H-M   'P 1'
#
loop_
_entity.id
_entity.type
_entity.pdbx_description
1 polymer ?
#
loop_
_entity_poly.entity_id
_entity_poly.type
_entity_poly.pdbx_seq_one_letter_code
_entity_poly.pdbx_strand_id
1 'polypeptide(L)'
;MLGAAVKIVDVSDLMKEFDFDPGHLSVATYIRLLADKLAVFEPYDRLVYVDTDVIFNRSITDLADVELNAPLLAAHDEQTYFDPSCRESLEMEPGSSHFNAGILVLNMPMIRAEGLLERARELALRRVPKLDQGALNIAFAGRWQTMHPLWNL
;
A
#
# COMPACT_ATOMS: atom_id res chain seq x y z
N MET A 1 1.55 25.02 3.33
CA MET A 1 1.54 24.73 1.87
C MET A 1 2.72 23.82 1.59
N LEU A 2 2.48 22.56 1.25
CA LEU A 2 3.51 21.73 0.62
C LEU A 2 3.87 22.45 -0.70
N GLY A 3 5.10 22.92 -0.84
CA GLY A 3 5.55 23.53 -2.09
C GLY A 3 5.36 22.54 -3.22
N ALA A 4 4.74 22.94 -4.33
CA ALA A 4 4.52 22.04 -5.45
C ALA A 4 5.87 21.74 -6.13
N ALA A 5 6.45 20.60 -5.81
CA ALA A 5 7.64 20.07 -6.45
C ALA A 5 7.33 18.68 -6.99
N VAL A 6 7.55 18.48 -8.28
CA VAL A 6 7.40 17.18 -8.94
C VAL A 6 8.78 16.65 -9.25
N LYS A 7 9.05 15.42 -8.79
CA LYS A 7 10.29 14.70 -9.09
C LYS A 7 9.94 13.35 -9.70
N ILE A 8 10.51 13.06 -10.86
CA ILE A 8 10.43 11.75 -11.49
C ILE A 8 11.59 10.91 -10.96
N VAL A 9 11.30 9.68 -10.56
CA VAL A 9 12.29 8.71 -10.07
C VAL A 9 12.24 7.51 -11.01
N ASP A 10 13.37 7.21 -11.67
CA ASP A 10 13.49 5.99 -12.44
C ASP A 10 13.73 4.81 -11.49
N VAL A 11 12.84 3.81 -11.57
CA VAL A 11 12.88 2.60 -10.76
C VAL A 11 13.15 1.34 -11.60
N SER A 12 13.47 1.51 -12.89
CA SER A 12 13.56 0.42 -13.86
C SER A 12 14.57 -0.64 -13.47
N ASP A 13 15.75 -0.26 -12.98
CA ASP A 13 16.78 -1.21 -12.58
C ASP A 13 16.42 -1.93 -11.28
N LEU A 14 15.87 -1.20 -10.30
CA LEU A 14 15.38 -1.80 -9.05
C LEU A 14 14.25 -2.80 -9.32
N MET A 15 13.35 -2.50 -10.25
CA MET A 15 12.26 -3.41 -10.63
C MET A 15 12.77 -4.72 -11.24
N LYS A 16 13.91 -4.71 -11.94
CA LYS A 16 14.51 -5.94 -12.52
C LYS A 16 15.09 -6.88 -11.47
N GLU A 17 15.31 -6.42 -10.24
CA GLU A 17 15.77 -7.27 -9.14
C GLU A 17 14.69 -8.25 -8.65
N PHE A 18 13.43 -8.04 -9.04
CA PHE A 18 12.29 -8.81 -8.57
C PHE A 18 11.53 -9.45 -9.74
N ASP A 19 11.29 -10.77 -9.66
CA ASP A 19 10.45 -11.51 -10.62
C ASP A 19 8.97 -11.43 -10.22
N PHE A 20 8.41 -10.22 -10.26
CA PHE A 20 6.99 -10.01 -9.97
C PHE A 20 6.10 -10.46 -11.13
N ASP A 21 5.04 -11.19 -10.81
CA ASP A 21 3.99 -11.58 -11.76
C ASP A 21 2.78 -10.63 -11.61
N PRO A 22 2.52 -9.71 -12.55
CA PRO A 22 1.40 -8.79 -12.45
C PRO A 22 0.09 -9.34 -13.04
N GLY A 23 0.10 -10.58 -13.55
CA GLY A 23 -1.03 -11.14 -14.29
C GLY A 23 -1.45 -10.25 -15.45
N HIS A 24 -2.64 -9.65 -15.36
CA HIS A 24 -3.19 -8.77 -16.39
C HIS A 24 -2.83 -7.28 -16.20
N LEU A 25 -2.20 -6.93 -15.08
CA LEU A 25 -1.79 -5.55 -14.78
C LEU A 25 -0.36 -5.28 -15.27
N SER A 26 0.04 -4.01 -15.17
CA SER A 26 1.45 -3.63 -15.32
C SER A 26 2.24 -4.05 -14.08
N VAL A 27 3.50 -4.49 -14.27
CA VAL A 27 4.46 -4.74 -13.18
C VAL A 27 4.64 -3.50 -12.28
N ALA A 28 4.31 -2.31 -12.79
CA ALA A 28 4.31 -1.06 -12.04
C ALA A 28 3.46 -1.10 -10.76
N THR A 29 2.43 -1.97 -10.66
CA THR A 29 1.60 -2.09 -9.44
C THR A 29 2.43 -2.43 -8.20
N TYR A 30 3.54 -3.16 -8.39
CA TYR A 30 4.43 -3.56 -7.30
C TYR A 30 5.42 -2.49 -6.86
N ILE A 31 5.53 -1.34 -7.56
CA ILE A 31 6.45 -0.25 -7.18
C ILE A 31 6.16 0.24 -5.76
N ARG A 32 4.89 0.24 -5.33
CA ARG A 32 4.50 0.63 -3.96
C ARG A 32 5.15 -0.24 -2.89
N LEU A 33 5.44 -1.51 -3.20
CA LEU A 33 6.13 -2.43 -2.31
C LEU A 33 7.61 -2.10 -2.16
N LEU A 34 8.17 -1.22 -2.99
CA LEU A 34 9.59 -0.85 -2.99
C LEU A 34 9.86 0.47 -2.26
N ALA A 35 8.86 1.08 -1.62
CA ALA A 35 8.96 2.43 -1.05
C ALA A 35 10.10 2.57 -0.01
N ASP A 36 10.37 1.55 0.79
CA ASP A 36 11.49 1.46 1.75
C ASP A 36 12.85 1.23 1.08
N LYS A 37 12.91 0.75 -0.16
CA LYS A 37 14.14 0.56 -0.94
C LYS A 37 14.55 1.79 -1.75
N LEU A 38 13.65 2.77 -1.92
CA LEU A 38 13.94 3.98 -2.67
C LEU A 38 14.66 5.00 -1.77
N ALA A 39 15.94 5.24 -2.05
CA ALA A 39 16.78 6.19 -1.30
C ALA A 39 16.18 7.61 -1.23
N VAL A 40 15.39 8.00 -2.23
CA VAL A 40 14.70 9.30 -2.25
C VAL A 40 13.71 9.45 -1.08
N PHE A 41 13.18 8.33 -0.57
CA PHE A 41 12.21 8.30 0.52
C PHE A 41 12.84 8.04 1.89
N GLU A 42 14.17 7.86 1.96
CA GLU A 42 14.89 7.69 3.24
C GLU A 42 14.68 8.83 4.24
N PRO A 43 14.68 10.12 3.84
CA PRO A 43 14.49 11.22 4.79
C PRO A 43 13.05 11.42 5.28
N TYR A 44 12.09 10.63 4.80
CA TYR A 44 10.67 10.86 5.06
C TYR A 44 10.09 9.80 5.99
N ASP A 45 9.54 10.26 7.10
CA ASP A 45 8.85 9.38 8.06
C ASP A 45 7.44 9.01 7.62
N ARG A 46 6.86 9.78 6.71
CA ARG A 46 5.50 9.60 6.21
C ARG A 46 5.46 9.71 4.71
N LEU A 47 4.84 8.72 4.06
CA LEU A 47 4.56 8.75 2.63
C LEU A 47 3.06 8.63 2.40
N VAL A 48 2.52 9.39 1.45
CA VAL A 48 1.16 9.21 0.94
C VAL A 48 1.28 8.63 -0.46
N TYR A 49 0.77 7.42 -0.64
CA TYR A 49 0.70 6.74 -1.93
C TYR A 49 -0.72 6.84 -2.49
N VAL A 50 -0.82 6.98 -3.81
CA VAL A 50 -2.07 7.13 -4.54
C VAL A 50 -1.94 6.45 -5.90
N ASP A 51 -2.93 5.61 -6.26
CA ASP A 51 -3.05 5.06 -7.61
C ASP A 51 -3.28 6.17 -8.64
N THR A 52 -2.88 5.90 -9.89
CA THR A 52 -2.93 6.89 -10.98
C THR A 52 -4.34 7.25 -11.46
N ASP A 53 -5.35 6.49 -11.04
CA ASP A 53 -6.77 6.66 -11.39
C ASP A 53 -7.58 7.37 -10.29
N VAL A 54 -6.91 7.94 -9.27
CA VAL A 54 -7.56 8.71 -8.21
C VAL A 54 -7.58 10.21 -8.52
N ILE A 55 -8.72 10.86 -8.26
CA ILE A 55 -8.85 12.32 -8.29
C ILE A 55 -9.27 12.81 -6.90
N PHE A 56 -8.48 13.71 -6.32
CA PHE A 56 -8.80 14.32 -5.03
C PHE A 56 -9.79 15.48 -5.16
N ASN A 57 -10.95 15.34 -4.51
CA ASN A 57 -11.97 16.41 -4.41
C ASN A 57 -11.78 17.32 -3.18
N ARG A 58 -10.69 17.12 -2.42
CA ARG A 58 -10.27 17.93 -1.27
C ARG A 58 -8.74 17.92 -1.13
N SER A 59 -8.20 18.68 -0.20
CA SER A 59 -6.74 18.76 0.00
C SER A 59 -6.15 17.41 0.42
N ILE A 60 -5.12 16.93 -0.29
CA ILE A 60 -4.34 15.75 0.13
C ILE A 60 -3.62 15.99 1.47
N THR A 61 -3.39 17.25 1.86
CA THR A 61 -2.81 17.59 3.17
C THR A 61 -3.70 17.10 4.31
N ASP A 62 -5.02 17.12 4.14
CA ASP A 62 -5.95 16.61 5.17
C ASP A 62 -5.77 15.10 5.42
N LEU A 63 -5.35 14.34 4.38
CA LEU A 63 -4.99 12.92 4.51
C LEU A 63 -3.60 12.77 5.12
N ALA A 64 -2.65 13.59 4.66
CA ALA A 64 -1.26 13.56 5.12
C ALA A 64 -1.11 13.93 6.60
N ASP A 65 -2.04 14.70 7.17
CA ASP A 65 -2.01 15.16 8.56
C ASP A 65 -2.83 14.28 9.52
N VAL A 66 -3.49 13.23 9.04
CA VAL A 66 -4.25 12.29 9.90
C VAL A 66 -3.33 11.69 10.96
N GLU A 67 -3.77 11.67 12.21
CA GLU A 67 -3.02 11.00 13.28
C GLU A 67 -2.85 9.52 12.94
N LEU A 68 -1.60 9.04 12.93
CA LEU A 68 -1.26 7.70 12.46
C LEU A 68 -0.55 6.93 13.58
N ASN A 69 -1.30 6.05 14.23
CA ASN A 69 -0.85 5.24 15.37
C ASN A 69 -0.56 3.78 14.98
N ALA A 70 -0.52 3.50 13.68
CA ALA A 70 -0.23 2.18 13.11
C ALA A 70 0.79 2.33 11.96
N PRO A 71 1.41 1.21 11.52
CA PRO A 71 2.30 1.22 10.36
C PRO A 71 1.65 1.75 9.06
N LEU A 72 0.34 1.56 8.91
CA LEU A 72 -0.40 1.88 7.69
C LEU A 72 -1.75 2.53 8.00
N LEU A 73 -2.11 3.56 7.24
CA LEU A 73 -3.48 4.06 7.12
C LEU A 73 -4.03 3.63 5.75
N ALA A 74 -5.19 2.97 5.72
CA ALA A 74 -5.83 2.54 4.48
C ALA A 74 -7.37 2.61 4.60
N ALA A 75 -8.08 2.60 3.47
CA ALA A 75 -9.55 2.48 3.47
C ALA A 75 -9.94 1.01 3.39
N HIS A 76 -11.07 0.63 4.01
CA HIS A 76 -11.60 -0.73 3.84
C HIS A 76 -11.85 -1.05 2.36
N ASP A 77 -11.56 -2.28 1.97
CA ASP A 77 -11.95 -2.79 0.65
C ASP A 77 -13.44 -3.13 0.68
N GLU A 78 -14.28 -2.24 0.15
CA GLU A 78 -15.74 -2.42 0.13
C GLU A 78 -16.16 -3.72 -0.57
N GLN A 79 -15.43 -4.14 -1.61
CA GLN A 79 -15.76 -5.37 -2.34
C GLN A 79 -15.65 -6.58 -1.41
N THR A 80 -14.61 -6.67 -0.59
CA THR A 80 -14.47 -7.75 0.40
C THR A 80 -15.51 -7.69 1.51
N TYR A 81 -16.14 -6.54 1.73
CA TYR A 81 -17.20 -6.40 2.72
C TYR A 81 -18.49 -7.07 2.24
N PHE A 82 -18.82 -6.92 0.96
CA PHE A 82 -20.04 -7.47 0.37
C PHE A 82 -19.85 -8.86 -0.24
N ASP A 83 -18.63 -9.25 -0.59
CA ASP A 83 -18.30 -10.56 -1.15
C ASP A 83 -17.25 -11.29 -0.28
N PRO A 84 -17.68 -12.25 0.57
CA PRO A 84 -16.78 -13.05 1.38
C PRO A 84 -15.80 -13.91 0.58
N SER A 85 -16.12 -14.30 -0.66
CA SER A 85 -15.22 -15.13 -1.51
C SER A 85 -13.91 -14.39 -1.83
N CYS A 86 -13.98 -13.06 -1.85
CA CYS A 86 -12.82 -12.18 -2.00
C CYS A 86 -11.86 -12.24 -0.80
N ARG A 87 -12.27 -12.76 0.36
CA ARG A 87 -11.41 -12.98 1.53
C ARG A 87 -10.86 -14.40 1.58
N GLU A 88 -11.65 -15.38 1.15
CA GLU A 88 -11.28 -16.80 1.18
C GLU A 88 -10.03 -17.13 0.35
N SER A 89 -9.71 -16.31 -0.65
CA SER A 89 -8.49 -16.47 -1.43
C SER A 89 -7.21 -16.12 -0.66
N LEU A 90 -7.30 -15.30 0.39
CA LEU A 90 -6.14 -14.92 1.19
C LEU A 90 -6.14 -15.78 2.46
N GLU A 91 -5.01 -16.44 2.74
CA GLU A 91 -4.81 -17.29 3.93
C GLU A 91 -4.71 -16.44 5.22
N MET A 92 -5.71 -15.60 5.47
CA MET A 92 -5.83 -14.71 6.62
C MET A 92 -6.87 -15.26 7.60
N GLU A 93 -6.71 -14.93 8.88
CA GLU A 93 -7.63 -15.38 9.92
C GLU A 93 -9.08 -14.96 9.62
N PRO A 94 -10.08 -15.82 9.87
CA PRO A 94 -11.48 -15.47 9.69
C PRO A 94 -11.84 -14.17 10.43
N GLY A 95 -12.51 -13.25 9.73
CA GLY A 95 -12.86 -11.93 10.25
C GLY A 95 -11.76 -10.87 10.13
N SER A 96 -10.60 -11.20 9.53
CA SER A 96 -9.58 -10.21 9.23
C SER A 96 -10.12 -9.11 8.31
N SER A 97 -9.93 -7.86 8.73
CA SER A 97 -10.29 -6.71 7.91
C SER A 97 -9.35 -6.60 6.71
N HIS A 98 -9.91 -6.22 5.57
CA HIS A 98 -9.18 -6.00 4.33
C HIS A 98 -9.27 -4.53 3.92
N PHE A 99 -8.20 -4.05 3.29
CA PHE A 99 -8.10 -2.69 2.77
C PHE A 99 -7.82 -2.66 1.27
N ASN A 100 -8.30 -1.60 0.63
CA ASN A 100 -7.95 -1.27 -0.74
C ASN A 100 -6.55 -0.61 -0.76
N ALA A 101 -5.69 -1.02 -1.68
CA ALA A 101 -4.31 -0.56 -1.75
C ALA A 101 -4.10 0.75 -2.52
N GLY A 102 -5.14 1.32 -3.12
CA GLY A 102 -5.04 2.46 -4.03
C GLY A 102 -4.77 3.79 -3.35
N ILE A 103 -5.03 3.91 -2.04
CA ILE A 103 -4.66 5.09 -1.26
C ILE A 103 -4.11 4.62 0.09
N LEU A 104 -2.84 4.93 0.36
CA LEU A 104 -2.14 4.49 1.56
C LEU A 104 -1.41 5.67 2.21
N VAL A 105 -1.41 5.73 3.55
CA VAL A 105 -0.45 6.55 4.30
C VAL A 105 0.47 5.64 5.08
N LEU A 106 1.76 5.69 4.75
CA LEU A 106 2.78 4.79 5.27
C LEU A 106 3.54 5.48 6.41
N ASN A 107 3.58 4.84 7.59
CA ASN A 107 4.45 5.23 8.70
C ASN A 107 5.80 4.52 8.53
N MET A 108 6.74 5.20 7.87
CA MET A 108 8.01 4.62 7.45
C MET A 108 8.89 4.14 8.61
N PRO A 109 8.98 4.83 9.77
CA PRO A 109 9.71 4.32 10.92
C PRO A 109 9.20 2.95 11.39
N MET A 110 7.89 2.79 11.56
CA MET A 110 7.30 1.50 11.98
C MET A 110 7.46 0.43 10.89
N ILE A 111 7.21 0.80 9.63
CA ILE A 111 7.35 -0.12 8.48
C ILE A 111 8.77 -0.66 8.37
N ARG A 112 9.79 0.20 8.51
CA ARG A 112 11.20 -0.20 8.45
C ARG A 112 11.59 -1.05 9.66
N ALA A 113 11.14 -0.67 10.86
CA ALA A 113 11.44 -1.40 12.09
C ALA A 113 10.85 -2.83 12.10
N GLU A 114 9.67 -3.00 11.51
CA GLU A 114 8.96 -4.29 11.45
C GLU A 114 9.20 -5.07 10.15
N GLY A 115 9.91 -4.51 9.17
CA GLY A 115 10.19 -5.17 7.88
C GLY A 115 8.93 -5.44 7.04
N LEU A 116 7.88 -4.61 7.17
CA LEU A 116 6.55 -4.93 6.62
C LEU A 116 6.52 -4.93 5.09
N LEU A 117 7.19 -3.99 4.43
CA LEU A 117 7.30 -3.96 2.97
C LEU A 117 8.22 -5.06 2.43
N GLU A 118 9.22 -5.48 3.21
CA GLU A 118 10.03 -6.67 2.87
C GLU A 118 9.18 -7.92 2.87
N ARG A 119 8.41 -8.14 3.94
CA ARG A 119 7.43 -9.25 4.00
C ARG A 119 6.42 -9.18 2.86
N ALA A 120 5.90 -8.00 2.53
CA ALA A 120 4.97 -7.84 1.41
C ALA A 120 5.62 -8.22 0.07
N ARG A 121 6.87 -7.81 -0.19
CA ARG A 121 7.61 -8.24 -1.39
C ARG A 121 7.78 -9.76 -1.45
N GLU A 122 8.15 -10.40 -0.35
CA GLU A 122 8.29 -11.87 -0.30
C GLU A 122 6.99 -12.59 -0.63
N LEU A 123 5.86 -12.09 -0.12
CA LEU A 123 4.54 -12.64 -0.42
C LEU A 123 4.15 -12.43 -1.88
N ALA A 124 4.42 -11.25 -2.44
CA ALA A 124 4.21 -10.97 -3.86
C ALA A 124 5.04 -11.90 -4.76
N LEU A 125 6.31 -12.16 -4.42
CA LEU A 125 7.16 -13.12 -5.14
C LEU A 125 6.65 -14.56 -5.06
N ARG A 126 5.94 -14.91 -3.97
CA ARG A 126 5.24 -16.21 -3.83
C ARG A 126 3.89 -16.24 -4.56
N ARG A 127 3.52 -15.15 -5.24
CA ARG A 127 2.30 -15.03 -6.06
C ARG A 127 1.03 -15.28 -5.27
N VAL A 128 0.96 -14.70 -4.06
CA VAL A 128 -0.29 -14.69 -3.30
C VAL A 128 -1.43 -14.09 -4.13
N PRO A 129 -2.69 -14.51 -3.89
CA PRO A 129 -3.82 -13.95 -4.61
C PRO A 129 -3.92 -12.43 -4.46
N LYS A 130 -4.54 -11.76 -5.43
CA LYS A 130 -4.73 -10.29 -5.45
C LYS A 130 -3.43 -9.47 -5.50
N LEU A 131 -2.35 -10.04 -6.05
CA LEU A 131 -1.11 -9.34 -6.41
C LEU A 131 -0.53 -8.54 -5.22
N ASP A 132 -0.16 -7.27 -5.43
CA ASP A 132 0.39 -6.39 -4.41
C ASP A 132 -0.61 -6.09 -3.28
N GLN A 133 -1.89 -5.90 -3.58
CA GLN A 133 -2.91 -5.64 -2.56
C GLN A 133 -3.07 -6.83 -1.60
N GLY A 134 -3.07 -8.06 -2.13
CA GLY A 134 -3.11 -9.27 -1.29
C GLY A 134 -1.86 -9.40 -0.42
N ALA A 135 -0.69 -9.18 -1.01
CA ALA A 135 0.57 -9.19 -0.29
C ALA A 135 0.62 -8.15 0.84
N LEU A 136 0.12 -6.93 0.59
CA LEU A 136 -0.01 -5.88 1.60
C LEU A 136 -1.01 -6.26 2.70
N ASN A 137 -2.19 -6.78 2.35
CA ASN A 137 -3.20 -7.18 3.33
C ASN A 137 -2.68 -8.28 4.27
N ILE A 138 -1.94 -9.26 3.74
CA ILE A 138 -1.32 -10.32 4.56
C ILE A 138 -0.18 -9.75 5.42
N ALA A 139 0.71 -8.94 4.84
CA ALA A 139 1.88 -8.40 5.57
C ALA A 139 1.48 -7.44 6.70
N PHE A 140 0.45 -6.62 6.47
CA PHE A 140 -0.05 -5.61 7.41
C PHE A 140 -1.26 -6.09 8.24
N ALA A 141 -1.56 -7.39 8.24
CA ALA A 141 -2.68 -7.94 9.01
C ALA A 141 -2.59 -7.55 10.49
N GLY A 142 -3.62 -6.86 11.01
CA GLY A 142 -3.65 -6.36 12.38
C GLY A 142 -2.62 -5.27 12.69
N ARG A 143 -2.07 -4.61 11.67
CA ARG A 143 -1.05 -3.55 11.74
C ARG A 143 -1.44 -2.32 10.90
N TRP A 144 -2.73 -2.04 10.77
CA TRP A 144 -3.20 -0.89 10.01
C TRP A 144 -4.38 -0.20 10.70
N GLN A 145 -4.50 1.09 10.45
CA GLN A 145 -5.56 1.98 10.91
C GLN A 145 -6.46 2.29 9.72
N THR A 146 -7.77 2.33 9.96
CA THR A 146 -8.74 2.65 8.91
C THR A 146 -8.88 4.16 8.73
N MET A 147 -9.03 4.62 7.49
CA MET A 147 -9.43 6.00 7.16
C MET A 147 -10.93 6.08 6.86
N HIS A 148 -11.46 7.30 6.89
CA HIS A 148 -12.85 7.54 6.50
C HIS A 148 -13.09 7.08 5.04
N PRO A 149 -14.18 6.35 4.73
CA PRO A 149 -14.41 5.75 3.40
C PRO A 149 -14.43 6.76 2.25
N LEU A 150 -14.86 8.01 2.51
CA LEU A 150 -14.81 9.10 1.52
C LEU A 150 -13.42 9.41 0.95
N TRP A 151 -12.34 8.86 1.50
CA TRP A 151 -11.03 8.95 0.87
C TRP A 151 -10.88 8.02 -0.34
N ASN A 152 -11.58 6.88 -0.38
CA ASN A 152 -11.45 5.84 -1.40
C ASN A 152 -12.83 5.19 -1.64
N LEU A 153 -13.55 5.72 -2.64
CA LEU A 153 -14.93 5.36 -3.02
C LEU A 153 -14.96 4.70 -4.39
#